data_AF-A0A974T1J8-F1
#
_entry.id   AF-A0A974T1J8-F1
#
_cell.length_a   1.000
_cell.length_b   1.000
_cell.length_c   1.000
_cell.angle_alpha   90.00
_cell.angle_beta   90.00
_cell.angle_gamma   90.00
#
_symmetry.space_group_name_H-M   'P 1'
#
loop_
_entity.id
_entity.type
_entity.pdbx_description
1 polymer ?
#
loop_
_entity_poly.entity_id
_entity_poly.type
_entity_poly.pdbx_seq_one_letter_code
_entity_poly.pdbx_strand_id
1 'polypeptide(L)'
;MTYSRDTKATSEFTGQSVSTWSEEWRIETEARTVLKMSKEQRDIFFNGRKDENGRSIDRGVIGIRGLKAAEEIKATMERLQAVRSKAK
;
A
#
# COMPACT_ATOMS: atom_id res chain seq x y z
N MET A 1 -3.04 -5.30 27.40
CA MET A 1 -2.13 -4.93 26.29
C MET A 1 -1.91 -3.42 26.36
N THR A 2 -0.75 -2.95 26.82
CA THR A 2 -0.39 -1.53 26.78
C THR A 2 0.22 -1.23 25.41
N TYR A 3 -0.45 -0.42 24.59
CA TYR A 3 0.08 -0.01 23.30
C TYR A 3 1.15 1.07 23.51
N SER A 4 2.40 0.80 23.10
CA SER A 4 3.49 1.79 23.11
C SER A 4 3.56 2.53 21.77
N ARG A 5 3.56 3.87 21.84
CA ARG A 5 3.78 4.74 20.68
C ARG A 5 5.25 4.89 20.28
N ASP A 6 6.16 4.38 21.11
CA ASP A 6 7.60 4.48 20.91
C ASP A 6 8.17 3.36 20.03
N THR A 7 7.32 2.45 19.57
CA THR A 7 7.72 1.37 18.67
C THR A 7 8.27 1.94 17.36
N LYS A 8 9.45 1.46 16.95
CA LYS A 8 10.12 1.87 15.71
C LYS A 8 10.38 0.67 14.79
N ALA A 9 10.50 0.94 13.50
CA ALA A 9 10.87 -0.04 12.47
C ALA A 9 11.85 0.58 11.47
N THR A 10 12.64 -0.25 10.79
CA THR A 10 13.53 0.22 9.73
C THR A 10 12.75 0.40 8.43
N SER A 11 12.78 1.62 7.88
CA SER A 11 12.22 1.92 6.56
C SER A 11 13.10 1.29 5.47
N GLU A 12 12.47 0.61 4.51
CA GLU A 12 13.15 0.09 3.32
C GLU A 12 13.55 1.23 2.38
N PHE A 13 12.79 2.33 2.34
CA PHE A 13 13.11 3.46 1.46
C PHE A 13 14.39 4.18 1.85
N THR A 14 14.65 4.34 3.15
CA THR A 14 15.75 5.17 3.66
C THR A 14 16.80 4.38 4.44
N GLY A 15 16.50 3.15 4.88
CA GLY A 15 17.34 2.39 5.81
C GLY A 15 17.35 2.96 7.23
N GLN A 16 16.61 4.04 7.51
CA GLN A 16 16.56 4.70 8.81
C GLN A 16 15.44 4.14 9.70
N SER A 17 15.58 4.31 11.01
CA SER A 17 14.55 3.94 11.98
C SER A 17 13.43 4.99 12.01
N VAL A 18 12.20 4.56 11.74
CA VAL A 18 10.98 5.40 11.75
C VAL A 18 9.99 4.89 12.81
N SER A 19 9.15 5.79 13.35
CA SER A 19 8.07 5.39 14.27
C SER A 19 7.03 4.56 13.53
N THR A 20 6.50 3.51 14.15
CA THR A 20 5.40 2.73 13.55
C THR A 20 4.06 3.47 13.54
N TRP A 21 4.00 4.66 14.15
CA TRP A 21 2.86 5.56 14.16
C TRP A 21 3.00 6.72 13.17
N SER A 22 4.10 6.79 12.40
CA SER A 22 4.30 7.85 11.42
C SER A 22 3.54 7.58 10.11
N GLU A 23 3.23 8.66 9.40
CA GLU A 23 2.64 8.59 8.06
C GLU A 23 3.57 7.88 7.07
N GLU A 24 4.88 8.08 7.19
CA GLU A 24 5.89 7.41 6.37
C GLU A 24 5.80 5.88 6.52
N TRP A 25 5.66 5.38 7.75
CA TRP A 25 5.49 3.96 8.01
C TRP A 25 4.16 3.43 7.50
N ARG A 26 3.07 4.21 7.65
CA ARG A 26 1.75 3.86 7.08
C ARG A 26 1.82 3.70 5.56
N ILE A 27 2.43 4.65 4.86
CA ILE A 27 2.58 4.65 3.40
C ILE A 27 3.44 3.45 2.96
N GLU A 28 4.55 3.20 3.65
CA GLU A 28 5.43 2.09 3.31
C GLU A 28 4.77 0.73 3.54
N THR A 29 4.03 0.56 4.65
CA THR A 29 3.29 -0.69 4.93
C THR A 29 2.17 -0.94 3.93
N GLU A 30 1.49 0.10 3.44
CA GLU A 30 0.51 -0.01 2.35
C GLU A 30 1.18 -0.53 1.06
N ALA A 31 2.29 0.08 0.64
CA ALA A 31 3.06 -0.39 -0.51
C ALA A 31 3.59 -1.82 -0.35
N ARG A 32 4.10 -2.18 0.84
CA ARG A 32 4.55 -3.55 1.17
C ARG A 32 3.40 -4.55 1.04
N THR A 33 2.19 -4.17 1.46
CA THR A 33 1.00 -5.02 1.41
C THR A 33 0.57 -5.25 -0.03
N VAL A 34 0.50 -4.18 -0.83
CA VAL A 34 0.15 -4.27 -2.26
C VAL A 34 1.17 -5.13 -3.03
N LEU A 35 2.47 -5.02 -2.74
CA LEU A 35 3.49 -5.87 -3.36
C LEU A 35 3.40 -7.36 -3.01
N LYS A 36 2.79 -7.72 -1.87
CA LYS A 36 2.57 -9.12 -1.48
C LYS A 36 1.35 -9.75 -2.16
N MET A 37 0.48 -8.94 -2.76
CA MET A 37 -0.73 -9.41 -3.42
C MET A 37 -0.44 -10.02 -4.79
N SER A 38 -1.24 -11.03 -5.16
CA SER A 38 -1.30 -11.52 -6.55
C SER A 38 -1.77 -10.41 -7.49
N LYS A 39 -1.62 -10.61 -8.81
CA LYS A 39 -2.10 -9.66 -9.81
C LYS A 39 -3.60 -9.41 -9.67
N GLU A 40 -4.39 -10.48 -9.56
CA GLU A 40 -5.84 -10.41 -9.39
C GLU A 40 -6.25 -9.66 -8.11
N GLN A 41 -5.56 -9.93 -7.00
CA GLN A 41 -5.81 -9.23 -5.74
C GLN A 41 -5.51 -7.73 -5.84
N ARG A 42 -4.44 -7.34 -6.55
CA ARG A 42 -4.13 -5.92 -6.81
C ARG A 42 -5.19 -5.26 -7.68
N ASP A 43 -5.63 -5.94 -8.74
CA ASP A 43 -6.67 -5.39 -9.62
C ASP A 43 -7.97 -5.14 -8.86
N ILE A 44 -8.36 -6.07 -7.98
CA ILE A 44 -9.50 -5.89 -7.07
C ILE A 44 -9.25 -4.78 -6.04
N PHE A 45 -8.05 -4.71 -5.46
CA PHE A 45 -7.73 -3.67 -4.48
C PHE A 45 -7.89 -2.25 -5.06
N PHE A 46 -7.40 -2.01 -6.27
CA PHE A 46 -7.50 -0.69 -6.91
C PHE A 46 -8.89 -0.39 -7.48
N ASN A 47 -9.47 -1.34 -8.21
CA ASN A 47 -10.69 -1.10 -9.01
C ASN A 47 -11.98 -1.55 -8.31
N GLY A 48 -11.88 -2.45 -7.34
CA GLY A 48 -13.03 -3.12 -6.73
C GLY A 48 -13.50 -4.32 -7.54
N ARG A 49 -14.70 -4.81 -7.20
CA ARG A 49 -15.38 -5.90 -7.93
C ARG A 49 -16.72 -5.42 -8.45
N LYS A 50 -17.11 -5.92 -9.61
CA LYS A 50 -18.43 -5.70 -10.20
C LYS A 50 -19.16 -7.03 -10.35
N ASP A 51 -20.48 -6.99 -10.25
CA ASP A 51 -21.34 -8.12 -10.58
C ASP A 51 -21.50 -8.28 -12.11
N GLU A 52 -22.21 -9.33 -12.52
CA GLU A 52 -22.50 -9.64 -13.93
C GLU A 52 -23.30 -8.53 -14.64
N ASN A 53 -23.98 -7.67 -13.88
CA ASN A 53 -24.75 -6.53 -14.38
C ASN A 53 -23.96 -5.21 -14.34
N GLY A 54 -22.66 -5.26 -14.02
CA GLY A 54 -21.77 -4.09 -13.96
C GLY A 54 -21.93 -3.21 -12.71
N ARG A 55 -22.71 -3.62 -11.71
CA ARG A 55 -22.87 -2.92 -10.43
C ARG A 55 -21.71 -3.24 -9.51
N SER A 56 -21.19 -2.24 -8.80
CA SER A 56 -20.10 -2.43 -7.84
C SER A 56 -20.55 -3.28 -6.65
N ILE A 57 -19.91 -4.43 -6.45
CA ILE A 57 -20.02 -5.26 -5.24
C ILE A 57 -19.12 -4.67 -4.15
N ASP A 58 -17.84 -4.50 -4.49
CA ASP A 58 -16.81 -3.93 -3.61
C ASP A 58 -16.24 -2.67 -4.26
N ARG A 59 -16.06 -1.62 -3.47
CA ARG A 59 -15.38 -0.40 -3.94
C ARG A 59 -13.87 -0.55 -3.71
N GLY A 60 -13.08 -0.47 -4.78
CA GLY A 60 -11.63 -0.39 -4.68
C GLY A 60 -11.15 0.98 -4.21
N VAL A 61 -9.83 1.15 -4.09
CA VAL A 61 -9.20 2.42 -3.71
C VAL A 61 -9.68 3.59 -4.57
N ILE A 62 -9.85 3.40 -5.88
CA ILE A 62 -10.33 4.48 -6.77
C ILE A 62 -11.72 4.96 -6.35
N GLY A 63 -12.62 4.03 -6.01
CA GLY A 63 -13.99 4.36 -5.59
C GLY A 63 -14.12 4.89 -4.17
N ILE A 64 -13.11 4.70 -3.32
CA ILE A 64 -13.12 5.13 -1.90
C ILE A 64 -12.30 6.39 -1.70
N ARG A 65 -11.07 6.42 -2.21
CA ARG A 65 -10.05 7.46 -1.99
C ARG A 65 -9.79 8.33 -3.22
N GLY A 66 -10.39 7.98 -4.36
CA GLY A 66 -10.22 8.71 -5.62
C GLY A 66 -9.01 8.26 -6.43
N LEU A 67 -8.99 8.66 -7.71
CA LEU A 67 -7.96 8.28 -8.67
C LEU A 67 -6.54 8.71 -8.23
N LYS A 68 -6.40 9.96 -7.76
CA LYS A 68 -5.12 10.52 -7.34
C LYS A 68 -4.47 9.68 -6.22
N ALA A 69 -5.25 9.29 -5.22
CA ALA A 69 -4.75 8.44 -4.13
C ALA A 69 -4.33 7.05 -4.63
N ALA A 70 -5.06 6.48 -5.59
CA ALA A 70 -4.68 5.21 -6.20
C ALA A 70 -3.34 5.30 -6.96
N GLU A 71 -3.14 6.39 -7.70
CA GLU A 71 -1.90 6.67 -8.42
C GLU A 71 -0.71 6.86 -7.47
N GLU A 72 -0.90 7.58 -6.37
CA GLU A 72 0.14 7.76 -5.33
C GLU A 72 0.56 6.43 -4.69
N ILE A 73 -0.40 5.54 -4.39
CA ILE A 73 -0.11 4.20 -3.86
C ILE A 73 0.66 3.37 -4.88
N LYS A 74 0.27 3.42 -6.17
CA LYS A 74 0.95 2.70 -7.24
C LYS A 74 2.39 3.20 -7.42
N ALA A 75 2.61 4.52 -7.43
CA ALA A 75 3.94 5.10 -7.53
C ALA A 75 4.82 4.71 -6.32
N THR A 76 4.25 4.68 -5.12
CA THR A 76 4.96 4.25 -3.90
C THR A 76 5.35 2.77 -3.98
N MET A 77 4.43 1.92 -4.45
CA MET A 77 4.66 0.49 -4.67
C MET A 77 5.81 0.26 -5.67
N GLU A 78 5.79 0.96 -6.81
CA GLU A 78 6.84 0.88 -7.84
C GLU A 78 8.21 1.34 -7.31
N ARG A 79 8.23 2.45 -6.56
CA ARG A 79 9.45 2.92 -5.89
C ARG A 79 10.02 1.88 -4.94
N LEU A 80 9.17 1.24 -4.13
CA LEU A 80 9.61 0.21 -3.18
C LEU A 80 10.15 -1.03 -3.91
N GLN A 81 9.51 -1.43 -5.00
CA GLN A 81 9.99 -2.53 -5.84
C GLN A 81 11.38 -2.22 -6.43
N ALA A 82 11.61 -0.99 -6.87
CA ALA A 82 12.91 -0.56 -7.39
C ALA A 82 14.00 -0.60 -6.30
N VAL A 83 13.69 -0.16 -5.07
CA VAL A 83 14.62 -0.25 -3.93
C VAL A 83 15.01 -1.70 -3.64
N ARG A 84 14.02 -2.61 -3.57
CA ARG A 84 14.27 -4.05 -3.34
C ARG A 84 15.09 -4.70 -4.44
N SER A 85 14.91 -4.26 -5.68
CA SER A 85 15.64 -4.80 -6.82
C SER A 85 17.11 -4.35 -6.83
N LYS A 86 17.42 -3.17 -6.28
CA LYS A 86 18.80 -2.66 -6.12
C LYS A 86 19.56 -3.26 -4.94
N ALA A 87 18.83 -3.79 -3.95
CA ALA A 87 19.40 -4.43 -2.78
C ALA A 87 19.77 -5.91 -2.99
N LYS A 88 19.44 -6.48 -4.16
CA LYS A 88 19.88 -7.79 -4.62
C LYS A 88 21.15 -7.66 -5.46
#